data_AF-A0A925J0D2-F1
#
_entry.id   AF-A0A925J0D2-F1
#
_cell.length_a   1.000
_cell.length_b   1.000
_cell.length_c   1.000
_cell.angle_alpha   90.00
_cell.angle_beta   90.00
_cell.angle_gamma   90.00
#
_symmetry.space_group_name_H-M   'P 1'
#
loop_
_entity.id
_entity.type
_entity.pdbx_description
1 polymer ?
#
loop_
_entity_poly.entity_id
_entity_poly.type
_entity_poly.pdbx_seq_one_letter_code
_entity_poly.pdbx_strand_id
1 'polypeptide(L)'
;MASAIVALTAIPAGAQNSGAAPADSADPIEAMVGRLDLEKYKATIKGLTQFGDRRQGTGRNRQALDWIEAQLKSYGCTNTERITYDFQPP
;
A
#
# COMPACT_ATOMS: atom_id res chain seq x y z
N MET A 1 38.73 -63.76 -6.07
CA MET A 1 39.56 -62.76 -6.78
C MET A 1 38.82 -62.34 -8.04
N ALA A 2 38.05 -61.25 -8.00
CA ALA A 2 37.55 -60.60 -9.22
C ALA A 2 37.20 -59.14 -8.91
N SER A 3 37.79 -58.25 -9.68
CA SER A 3 37.98 -56.81 -9.49
C SER A 3 36.71 -55.97 -9.39
N ALA A 4 36.85 -54.88 -8.63
CA ALA A 4 35.97 -53.71 -8.65
C ALA A 4 36.12 -52.92 -9.96
N ILE A 5 35.01 -52.37 -10.46
CA ILE A 5 35.00 -51.27 -11.42
C ILE A 5 34.10 -50.19 -10.84
N VAL A 6 34.73 -49.11 -10.36
CA VAL A 6 34.06 -47.87 -9.96
C VAL A 6 33.82 -47.07 -11.24
N ALA A 7 32.56 -46.96 -11.65
CA ALA A 7 32.16 -46.11 -12.76
C ALA A 7 32.05 -44.66 -12.26
N LEU A 8 32.97 -43.81 -12.70
CA LEU A 8 32.95 -42.36 -12.45
C LEU A 8 31.92 -41.71 -13.38
N THR A 9 30.72 -41.44 -12.88
CA THR A 9 29.69 -40.69 -13.62
C THR A 9 30.03 -39.21 -13.60
N ALA A 10 30.37 -38.65 -14.75
CA ALA A 10 30.55 -37.21 -14.94
C ALA A 10 29.22 -36.47 -14.72
N ILE A 11 29.20 -35.53 -13.78
CA ILE A 11 28.05 -34.63 -13.56
C ILE A 11 28.14 -33.53 -14.62
N PRO A 12 27.15 -33.35 -15.52
CA PRO A 12 27.13 -32.17 -16.35
C PRO A 12 26.82 -30.98 -15.45
N ALA A 13 27.78 -30.06 -15.33
CA ALA A 13 27.55 -28.74 -14.77
C ALA A 13 26.64 -27.97 -15.74
N GLY A 14 25.33 -28.19 -15.61
CA GLY A 14 24.32 -27.36 -16.25
C GLY A 14 24.49 -25.93 -15.74
N ALA A 15 24.75 -25.02 -16.67
CA ALA A 15 24.93 -23.60 -16.42
C ALA A 15 23.88 -23.08 -15.44
N GLN A 16 24.32 -22.46 -14.35
CA GLN A 16 23.47 -21.62 -13.54
C GLN A 16 23.04 -20.47 -14.45
N ASN A 17 21.84 -20.61 -15.04
CA ASN A 17 21.13 -19.51 -15.64
C ASN A 17 20.82 -18.57 -14.47
N SER A 18 21.72 -17.63 -14.20
CA SER A 18 21.44 -16.43 -13.44
C SER A 18 20.34 -15.73 -14.22
N GLY A 19 19.09 -16.13 -13.97
CA GLY A 19 17.93 -15.40 -14.41
C GLY A 19 18.13 -14.00 -13.87
N ALA A 20 18.55 -13.09 -14.74
CA ALA A 20 18.49 -11.68 -14.47
C ALA A 20 17.08 -11.43 -13.95
N ALA A 21 16.97 -11.00 -12.69
CA ALA A 21 15.73 -10.42 -12.23
C ALA A 21 15.33 -9.37 -13.28
N PRO A 22 14.07 -9.34 -13.74
CA PRO A 22 13.65 -8.27 -14.62
C PRO A 22 14.03 -6.97 -13.93
N ALA A 23 14.81 -6.13 -14.61
CA ALA A 23 15.01 -4.77 -14.16
C ALA A 23 13.65 -4.09 -14.27
N ASP A 24 12.90 -4.03 -13.17
CA ASP A 24 11.72 -3.17 -13.05
C ASP A 24 12.21 -1.72 -13.06
N SER A 25 12.47 -1.21 -14.26
CA SER A 25 12.79 0.19 -14.53
C SER A 25 11.53 1.02 -14.75
N ALA A 26 10.36 0.51 -14.36
CA ALA A 26 9.12 1.28 -14.38
C ALA A 26 9.23 2.39 -13.34
N ASP A 27 8.95 3.64 -13.74
CA ASP A 27 8.95 4.76 -12.81
C ASP A 27 7.89 4.50 -11.72
N PRO A 28 8.29 4.35 -10.44
CA PRO A 28 7.34 4.10 -9.35
C PRO A 28 6.34 5.26 -9.18
N ILE A 29 6.69 6.47 -9.62
CA ILE A 29 5.80 7.64 -9.60
C ILE A 29 4.68 7.47 -10.62
N GLU A 30 5.02 7.10 -11.86
CA GLU A 30 4.04 6.84 -12.92
C GLU A 30 3.04 5.76 -12.49
N ALA A 31 3.53 4.67 -11.91
CA ALA A 31 2.68 3.60 -11.39
C ALA A 31 1.76 4.05 -10.25
N MET A 32 2.21 4.99 -9.40
CA MET A 32 1.39 5.54 -8.32
C MET A 32 0.31 6.49 -8.86
N VAL A 33 0.67 7.37 -9.81
CA VAL A 33 -0.25 8.31 -10.45
C VAL A 33 -1.31 7.56 -11.25
N GLY A 34 -0.94 6.47 -11.94
CA GLY A 34 -1.88 5.62 -12.68
C GLY A 34 -2.95 4.93 -11.83
N ARG A 35 -2.77 4.86 -10.50
CA ARG A 35 -3.77 4.32 -9.56
C ARG A 35 -4.80 5.35 -9.11
N LEU A 36 -4.60 6.64 -9.42
CA LEU A 36 -5.54 7.70 -9.06
C LEU A 36 -6.84 7.54 -9.84
N ASP A 37 -7.96 7.74 -9.14
CA ASP A 37 -9.30 7.57 -9.69
C ASP A 37 -10.13 8.82 -9.40
N LEU A 38 -10.53 9.52 -10.46
CA LEU A 38 -11.25 10.78 -10.36
C LEU A 38 -12.65 10.61 -9.75
N GLU A 39 -13.32 9.50 -10.01
CA GLU A 39 -14.67 9.27 -9.49
C GLU A 39 -14.64 8.92 -8.01
N LYS A 40 -13.63 8.16 -7.56
CA LYS A 40 -13.38 7.96 -6.12
C LYS A 40 -13.06 9.27 -5.39
N TYR A 41 -12.27 10.15 -6.01
CA TYR A 41 -12.00 11.49 -5.46
C TYR A 41 -13.29 12.30 -5.29
N LYS A 42 -14.09 12.42 -6.35
CA LYS A 42 -15.37 13.14 -6.30
C LYS A 42 -16.34 12.53 -5.28
N ALA A 43 -16.43 11.21 -5.21
CA ALA A 43 -17.26 10.51 -4.23
C ALA A 43 -16.83 10.82 -2.79
N THR A 44 -15.52 10.88 -2.53
CA THR A 44 -14.97 11.26 -1.22
C THR A 44 -15.36 12.70 -0.86
N ILE A 45 -15.17 13.66 -1.78
CA ILE A 45 -15.56 15.06 -1.54
C ILE A 45 -17.07 15.16 -1.27
N LYS A 46 -17.89 14.47 -2.07
CA LYS A 46 -19.35 14.42 -1.87
C LYS A 46 -19.73 13.81 -0.53
N GLY A 47 -19.07 12.73 -0.10
CA GLY A 47 -19.28 12.14 1.22
C GLY A 47 -18.96 13.11 2.35
N LEU A 48 -17.90 13.90 2.22
CA LEU A 48 -17.51 14.89 3.23
C LEU A 48 -18.50 16.07 3.34
N THR A 49 -19.28 16.38 2.30
CA THR A 49 -20.23 17.50 2.36
C THR A 49 -21.43 17.23 3.26
N GLN A 50 -21.77 15.96 3.54
CA GLN A 50 -22.91 15.59 4.39
C GLN A 50 -22.78 16.11 5.83
N PHE A 51 -21.55 16.38 6.28
CA PHE A 51 -21.27 16.92 7.61
C PHE A 51 -21.32 18.44 7.67
N GLY A 52 -21.37 19.14 6.52
CA GLY A 52 -21.23 20.60 6.35
C GLY A 52 -20.09 21.25 7.16
N ASP A 53 -20.36 22.30 7.96
CA ASP A 53 -19.31 23.00 8.71
C ASP A 53 -18.71 22.13 9.83
N ARG A 54 -17.41 21.84 9.71
CA ARG A 54 -16.63 20.90 10.54
C ARG A 54 -15.64 21.63 11.44
N ARG A 55 -16.08 22.70 12.10
CA ARG A 55 -15.23 23.42 13.07
C ARG A 55 -14.75 22.51 14.19
N GLN A 56 -13.55 22.77 14.67
CA GLN A 56 -12.96 22.09 15.83
C GLN A 56 -13.92 22.12 17.04
N GLY A 57 -13.90 21.06 17.85
CA GLY A 57 -14.72 20.94 19.06
C GLY A 57 -16.19 20.56 18.80
N THR A 58 -16.68 20.68 17.57
CA THR A 58 -18.08 20.37 17.25
C THR A 58 -18.35 18.88 17.11
N GLY A 59 -19.61 18.48 17.33
CA GLY A 59 -20.06 17.11 17.07
C GLY A 59 -19.99 16.73 15.59
N ARG A 60 -20.23 17.68 14.69
CA ARG A 60 -20.13 17.48 13.23
C ARG A 60 -18.71 17.11 12.80
N ASN A 61 -17.70 17.77 13.38
CA ASN A 61 -16.32 17.43 13.11
C ASN A 61 -15.96 16.02 13.64
N ARG A 62 -16.45 15.65 14.83
CA ARG A 62 -16.26 14.28 15.35
C ARG A 62 -16.87 13.22 14.42
N GLN A 63 -18.11 13.42 13.98
CA GLN A 63 -18.78 12.51 13.03
C GLN A 63 -18.03 12.41 11.69
N ALA A 64 -17.51 13.53 11.18
CA ALA A 64 -16.71 13.51 9.97
C ALA A 64 -15.40 12.71 10.14
N LEU A 65 -14.72 12.85 11.28
CA LEU A 65 -13.53 12.05 11.60
C LEU A 65 -13.85 10.55 11.69
N ASP A 66 -14.98 10.18 12.34
CA ASP A 66 -15.44 8.79 12.43
C ASP A 66 -15.67 8.19 11.03
N TRP A 67 -16.26 8.98 10.14
CA TRP A 67 -16.46 8.58 8.76
C TRP A 67 -15.15 8.42 7.98
N ILE A 68 -14.20 9.36 8.11
CA ILE A 68 -12.89 9.27 7.46
C ILE A 68 -12.15 8.01 7.95
N GLU A 69 -12.18 7.74 9.25
CA GLU A 69 -11.56 6.54 9.83
C GLU A 69 -12.16 5.26 9.25
N ALA A 70 -13.49 5.20 9.08
CA ALA A 70 -14.15 4.08 8.42
C ALA A 70 -13.73 3.91 6.95
N GLN A 71 -13.56 5.01 6.20
CA GLN A 71 -13.06 4.96 4.82
C GLN A 71 -11.63 4.40 4.77
N LEU A 72 -10.72 4.88 5.63
CA LEU A 72 -9.34 4.39 5.70
C LEU A 72 -9.30 2.89 5.99
N LYS A 73 -10.08 2.41 6.97
CA LYS A 73 -10.18 0.98 7.28
C LYS A 73 -10.72 0.18 6.09
N SER A 74 -11.70 0.71 5.35
CA SER A 74 -12.26 0.04 4.17
C SER A 74 -11.25 -0.13 3.03
N TYR A 75 -10.23 0.74 2.97
CA TYR A 75 -9.13 0.64 2.01
C TYR A 75 -7.99 -0.26 2.49
N GLY A 76 -8.13 -0.90 3.66
CA GLY A 76 -7.15 -1.82 4.22
C GLY A 76 -6.10 -1.16 5.10
N CYS A 77 -6.27 0.11 5.49
CA CYS A 77 -5.40 0.72 6.51
C CYS A 77 -5.69 0.07 7.87
N THR A 78 -4.68 -0.54 8.48
CA THR A 78 -4.82 -1.30 9.73
C THR A 78 -4.43 -0.53 10.98
N ASN A 79 -3.51 0.42 10.88
CA ASN A 79 -3.01 1.22 12.01
C ASN A 79 -3.53 2.66 11.97
N THR A 80 -4.85 2.84 11.85
CA THR A 80 -5.47 4.17 11.86
C THR A 80 -5.62 4.68 13.29
N GLU A 81 -5.13 5.89 13.56
CA GLU A 81 -5.11 6.50 14.89
C GLU A 81 -5.61 7.95 14.85
N ARG A 82 -6.05 8.48 16.00
CA ARG A 82 -6.44 9.89 16.15
C ARG A 82 -5.35 10.69 16.83
N ILE A 83 -4.94 11.76 16.17
CA ILE A 83 -4.01 12.73 16.74
C ILE A 83 -4.82 13.81 17.45
N THR A 84 -4.55 14.01 18.73
CA THR A 84 -5.08 15.16 19.49
C THR A 84 -4.02 16.24 19.50
N TYR A 85 -4.37 17.43 19.02
CA TYR A 85 -3.53 18.61 19.10
C TYR A 85 -4.27 19.69 19.88
N ASP A 86 -3.53 20.41 20.71
CA ASP A 86 -4.01 21.60 21.38
C ASP A 86 -3.74 22.81 20.48
N PHE A 87 -4.79 23.55 20.12
CA PHE A 87 -4.67 24.72 19.27
C PHE A 87 -4.55 25.96 20.15
N GLN A 88 -3.37 26.57 20.15
CA GLN A 88 -3.11 27.83 20.82
C GLN A 88 -3.28 28.98 19.81
N PRO A 89 -4.30 29.84 19.94
CA PRO A 89 -4.43 31.04 19.11
C PRO A 89 -3.22 31.98 19.31
N PRO A 90 -2.81 32.74 18.27
CA PRO A 90 -1.74 33.73 18.36
C PRO A 90 -2.07 34.89 19.31
#